data_AF-A0A0Q6QRP0-F1
#
_entry.id   AF-A0A0Q6QRP0-F1
#
_cell.length_a   1.000
_cell.length_b   1.000
_cell.length_c   1.000
_cell.angle_alpha   90.00
_cell.angle_beta   90.00
_cell.angle_gamma   90.00
#
_symmetry.space_group_name_H-M   'P 1'
#
loop_
_entity.id
_entity.type
_entity.pdbx_description
1 polymer ?
#
loop_
_entity_poly.entity_id
_entity_poly.type
_entity_poly.pdbx_seq_one_letter_code
_entity_poly.pdbx_strand_id
1 'polypeptide(L)'
;MPRRLFKRYMPDPISIREHKSLRFLGTLLHDPNLWHLNRHSVARAMAVGLFAAFLPIPLQMLVAAILAIMVRGNMPIAVSLVWLTNPITMPAVFFCTYQTGAWLMDVPTRHLPDELTWEWISGELSTLWQPFLLGSVVTGLVLGALAYCLTMMYWRWWVGRQWKRRKKNRMS
;
A
#
# COMPACT_ATOMS: atom_id res chain seq x y z
N MET A 1 8.32 12.53 -21.12
CA MET A 1 8.37 11.65 -19.94
C MET A 1 9.11 12.39 -18.84
N PRO A 2 8.59 12.57 -17.62
CA PRO A 2 9.35 13.16 -16.53
C PRO A 2 10.25 12.05 -15.95
N ARG A 3 10.98 11.34 -16.82
CA ARG A 3 11.98 10.33 -16.44
C ARG A 3 13.11 10.95 -15.63
N ARG A 4 13.30 12.28 -15.71
CA ARG A 4 14.38 13.02 -15.06
C ARG A 4 14.08 13.44 -13.62
N LEU A 5 12.81 13.66 -13.25
CA LEU A 5 12.49 14.10 -11.89
C LEU A 5 12.52 12.93 -10.89
N PHE A 6 11.99 11.77 -11.29
CA PHE A 6 11.92 10.58 -10.42
C PHE A 6 13.25 9.81 -10.31
N LYS A 7 14.15 9.94 -11.29
CA LYS A 7 15.49 9.32 -11.22
C LYS A 7 16.39 9.92 -10.13
N ARG A 8 16.12 11.16 -9.70
CA ARG A 8 17.03 11.91 -8.79
C ARG A 8 16.92 11.46 -7.33
N TYR A 9 15.81 10.82 -6.96
CA TYR A 9 15.56 10.35 -5.59
C TYR A 9 15.46 8.82 -5.47
N MET A 10 15.69 8.09 -6.56
CA MET A 10 15.76 6.64 -6.50
C MET A 10 17.16 6.22 -6.03
N PRO A 11 17.29 5.57 -4.86
CA PRO A 11 18.54 4.91 -4.48
C PRO A 11 18.94 3.90 -5.56
N ASP A 12 20.25 3.78 -5.80
CA ASP A 12 20.81 2.93 -6.85
C ASP A 12 20.37 1.46 -6.64
N PRO A 13 19.65 0.83 -7.60
CA PRO A 13 19.21 -0.56 -7.46
C PRO A 13 20.35 -1.55 -7.23
N ILE A 14 21.59 -1.19 -7.58
CA ILE A 14 22.78 -2.02 -7.33
C ILE A 14 23.14 -2.02 -5.83
N SER A 15 23.05 -0.87 -5.15
CA SER A 15 23.45 -0.72 -3.74
C SER A 15 22.46 -1.41 -2.78
N ILE A 16 21.18 -1.51 -3.16
CA ILE A 16 20.17 -2.27 -2.38
C ILE A 16 20.33 -3.79 -2.58
N ARG A 17 20.82 -4.23 -3.75
CA ARG A 17 21.06 -5.66 -4.05
C ARG A 17 22.18 -6.29 -3.23
N GLU A 18 23.15 -5.49 -2.78
CA GLU A 18 24.32 -5.98 -2.03
C GLU A 18 24.10 -6.04 -0.51
N HIS A 19 22.93 -5.63 -0.01
CA HIS A 19 22.65 -5.69 1.42
C HIS A 19 22.48 -7.14 1.89
N LYS A 20 23.29 -7.54 2.89
CA LYS A 20 23.40 -8.92 3.41
C LYS A 20 22.06 -9.53 3.85
N SER A 21 21.11 -8.71 4.30
CA SER A 21 19.75 -9.10 4.71
C SER A 21 18.81 -9.43 3.54
N LEU A 22 19.11 -8.95 2.32
CA LEU A 22 18.27 -9.12 1.13
C LEU A 22 18.74 -10.25 0.20
N ARG A 23 19.86 -10.91 0.54
CA ARG A 23 20.44 -12.01 -0.25
C ARG A 23 19.51 -13.23 -0.36
N PHE A 24 18.63 -13.45 0.62
CA PHE A 24 17.61 -14.52 0.59
C PHE A 24 16.59 -14.35 -0.56
N LEU A 25 16.36 -13.11 -1.01
CA LEU A 25 15.48 -12.80 -2.14
C LEU A 25 16.18 -12.90 -3.52
N GLY A 26 17.43 -13.37 -3.56
CA GLY A 26 18.38 -13.24 -4.67
C GLY A 26 17.82 -13.48 -6.09
N THR A 27 17.26 -14.66 -6.38
CA THR A 27 16.75 -14.99 -7.74
C THR A 27 15.44 -14.27 -8.09
N LEU A 28 14.63 -13.91 -7.09
CA LEU A 28 13.36 -13.20 -7.27
C LEU A 28 13.58 -11.72 -7.62
N LEU A 29 14.68 -11.11 -7.18
CA LEU A 29 15.05 -9.70 -7.46
C LEU A 29 15.61 -9.44 -8.87
N HIS A 30 15.67 -10.47 -9.73
CA HIS A 30 16.17 -10.37 -11.10
C HIS A 30 15.12 -9.84 -12.10
N ASP A 31 13.82 -9.80 -11.74
CA ASP A 31 12.80 -9.26 -12.66
C ASP A 31 12.95 -7.73 -12.78
N PRO A 32 13.22 -7.19 -13.98
CA PRO A 32 13.40 -5.76 -14.20
C PRO A 32 12.18 -4.93 -13.79
N ASN A 33 10.97 -5.51 -13.81
CA ASN A 33 9.76 -4.79 -13.41
C ASN A 33 9.74 -4.41 -11.93
N LEU A 34 10.51 -5.09 -11.07
CA LEU A 34 10.59 -4.79 -9.64
C LEU A 34 11.27 -3.44 -9.36
N TRP A 35 12.15 -3.01 -10.27
CA TRP A 35 12.98 -1.82 -10.10
C TRP A 35 12.64 -0.72 -11.12
N HIS A 36 12.17 -1.10 -12.31
CA HIS A 36 11.82 -0.15 -13.34
C HIS A 36 10.38 0.34 -13.23
N LEU A 37 10.21 1.64 -13.47
CA LEU A 37 8.93 2.32 -13.48
C LEU A 37 8.22 2.10 -14.83
N ASN A 38 7.34 1.10 -14.87
CA ASN A 38 6.37 0.88 -15.95
C ASN A 38 4.95 1.04 -15.40
N ARG A 39 4.00 1.51 -16.23
CA ARG A 39 2.61 1.77 -15.84
C ARG A 39 1.94 0.58 -15.12
N HIS A 40 2.16 -0.63 -15.62
CA HIS A 40 1.58 -1.84 -15.03
C HIS A 40 2.28 -2.21 -13.72
N SER A 41 3.61 -2.09 -13.66
CA SER A 41 4.40 -2.37 -12.46
C SER A 41 4.04 -1.40 -11.32
N VAL A 42 3.93 -0.10 -11.62
CA VAL A 42 3.51 0.92 -10.65
C VAL A 42 2.08 0.68 -10.20
N ALA A 43 1.12 0.45 -11.11
CA ALA A 43 -0.28 0.23 -10.71
C ALA A 43 -0.43 -0.99 -9.79
N ARG A 44 0.27 -2.10 -10.09
CA ARG A 44 0.27 -3.29 -9.24
C ARG A 44 0.92 -3.02 -7.88
N ALA A 45 2.05 -2.29 -7.85
CA ALA A 45 2.72 -1.89 -6.61
C ALA A 45 1.82 -1.01 -5.72
N MET A 46 1.10 -0.07 -6.32
CA MET A 46 0.13 0.78 -5.62
C MET A 46 -0.97 -0.05 -4.96
N ALA A 47 -1.49 -1.05 -5.67
CA ALA A 47 -2.53 -1.92 -5.14
C ALA A 47 -2.06 -2.76 -3.94
N VAL A 48 -0.95 -3.48 -4.10
CA VAL A 48 -0.46 -4.40 -3.06
C VAL A 48 0.19 -3.67 -1.90
N GLY A 49 0.85 -2.54 -2.15
CA GLY A 49 1.46 -1.71 -1.11
C GLY A 49 0.41 -1.07 -0.22
N LEU A 50 -0.68 -0.55 -0.81
CA LEU A 50 -1.78 0.03 -0.04
C LEU A 50 -2.59 -1.05 0.69
N PHE A 51 -2.81 -2.22 0.07
CA PHE A 51 -3.39 -3.36 0.77
C PHE A 51 -2.56 -3.76 1.99
N ALA A 52 -1.25 -3.91 1.83
CA ALA A 52 -0.35 -4.28 2.92
C ALA A 52 -0.27 -3.20 4.02
N ALA A 53 -0.36 -1.92 3.67
CA ALA A 53 -0.37 -0.81 4.63
C ALA A 53 -1.57 -0.87 5.59
N PHE A 54 -2.69 -1.43 5.16
CA PHE A 54 -3.92 -1.54 5.97
C PHE A 54 -3.99 -2.82 6.80
N LEU A 55 -3.09 -3.79 6.58
CA LEU A 55 -3.03 -5.01 7.40
C LEU A 55 -2.40 -4.68 8.76
N PRO A 56 -3.07 -4.99 9.88
CA PRO A 56 -2.58 -4.66 11.21
C PRO A 56 -1.62 -5.74 11.72
N ILE A 57 -0.55 -5.98 10.96
CA ILE A 57 0.43 -7.01 11.25
C ILE A 57 1.83 -6.40 11.39
N PRO A 58 2.65 -6.93 12.32
CA PRO A 58 4.06 -6.60 12.33
C PRO A 58 4.70 -7.03 11.00
N LEU A 59 5.79 -6.39 10.61
CA LEU A 59 6.51 -6.69 9.37
C LEU A 59 5.68 -6.47 8.08
N GLN A 60 4.71 -5.56 8.09
CA GLN A 60 3.93 -5.15 6.90
C GLN A 60 4.80 -4.80 5.67
N MET A 61 6.01 -4.27 5.87
CA MET A 61 6.96 -4.01 4.79
C MET A 61 7.41 -5.29 4.07
N LEU A 62 7.64 -6.37 4.81
CA LEU A 62 8.03 -7.67 4.25
C LEU A 62 6.87 -8.24 3.43
N VAL A 63 5.65 -8.12 3.94
CA VAL A 63 4.43 -8.56 3.24
C VAL A 63 4.24 -7.76 1.95
N ALA A 64 4.40 -6.44 2.00
CA ALA A 64 4.34 -5.60 0.80
C ALA A 64 5.42 -5.98 -0.23
N ALA A 65 6.65 -6.26 0.22
CA ALA A 65 7.73 -6.70 -0.66
C ALA A 65 7.41 -8.05 -1.32
N ILE A 66 6.96 -9.05 -0.54
CA ILE A 66 6.59 -10.37 -1.06
C ILE A 66 5.45 -10.25 -2.08
N LEU A 67 4.38 -9.53 -1.73
CA LEU A 67 3.24 -9.32 -2.62
C LEU A 67 3.66 -8.58 -3.90
N ALA A 68 4.52 -7.57 -3.80
CA ALA A 68 5.07 -6.87 -4.95
C ALA A 68 5.81 -7.82 -5.90
N ILE A 69 6.56 -8.78 -5.37
CA ILE A 69 7.25 -9.76 -6.21
C ILE A 69 6.27 -10.71 -6.87
N MET A 70 5.29 -11.23 -6.13
CA MET A 70 4.25 -12.13 -6.65
C MET A 70 3.49 -11.49 -7.83
N VAL A 71 3.14 -10.21 -7.72
CA VAL A 71 2.44 -9.48 -8.79
C VAL A 71 3.39 -8.85 -9.83
N ARG A 72 4.70 -9.02 -9.68
CA ARG A 72 5.74 -8.36 -10.50
C ARG A 72 5.56 -6.83 -10.58
N GLY A 73 5.22 -6.23 -9.43
CA GLY A 73 5.09 -4.79 -9.23
C GLY A 73 6.38 -4.16 -8.72
N ASN A 74 6.48 -2.84 -8.81
CA ASN A 74 7.64 -2.09 -8.33
C ASN A 74 7.77 -2.22 -6.81
N MET A 75 8.81 -2.91 -6.35
CA MET A 75 9.01 -3.22 -4.94
C MET A 75 9.25 -1.96 -4.09
N PRO A 76 10.13 -1.02 -4.47
CA PRO A 76 10.32 0.22 -3.71
C PRO A 76 9.01 0.96 -3.47
N ILE A 77 8.17 1.13 -4.50
CA ILE A 77 6.87 1.80 -4.37
C ILE A 77 5.96 1.06 -3.39
N ALA A 78 5.85 -0.26 -3.52
CA ALA A 78 4.98 -1.05 -2.64
C ALA A 78 5.39 -0.93 -1.17
N VAL A 79 6.70 -0.99 -0.88
CA VAL A 79 7.24 -0.85 0.49
C VAL A 79 7.10 0.58 1.00
N SER A 80 7.33 1.59 0.17
CA SER A 80 7.16 3.00 0.57
C SER A 80 5.71 3.33 0.95
N LEU A 81 4.72 2.69 0.32
CA LEU A 81 3.30 2.91 0.67
C LEU A 81 2.94 2.42 2.06
N VAL A 82 3.67 1.45 2.59
CA VAL A 82 3.48 0.95 3.96
C VAL A 82 3.79 2.05 4.98
N TRP A 83 4.64 3.02 4.65
CA TRP A 83 4.92 4.16 5.54
C TRP A 83 3.74 5.14 5.65
N LEU A 84 2.67 4.92 4.87
CA LEU A 84 1.41 5.61 5.05
C LEU A 84 0.81 5.33 6.43
N THR A 85 1.04 4.16 7.04
CA THR A 85 0.61 3.83 8.42
C THR A 85 1.74 4.10 9.43
N ASN A 86 2.05 5.38 9.59
CA ASN A 86 2.98 5.89 10.59
C ASN A 86 2.24 6.28 11.89
N PRO A 87 2.91 6.57 13.02
CA PRO A 87 2.26 6.85 14.30
C PRO A 87 1.21 7.97 14.27
N ILE A 88 1.30 8.90 13.31
CA ILE A 88 0.36 10.01 13.17
C ILE A 88 -0.92 9.55 12.45
N THR A 89 -0.79 8.74 11.41
CA THR A 89 -1.91 8.28 10.58
C THR A 89 -2.54 6.98 11.06
N MET A 90 -1.80 6.15 11.80
CA MET A 90 -2.22 4.84 12.29
C MET A 90 -3.50 4.91 13.15
N PRO A 91 -3.69 5.88 14.08
CA PRO A 91 -4.95 5.99 14.83
C PRO A 91 -6.16 6.20 13.92
N ALA A 92 -6.03 7.08 12.92
CA ALA A 92 -7.10 7.35 11.97
C ALA A 92 -7.40 6.14 11.08
N VAL A 93 -6.36 5.47 10.58
CA VAL A 93 -6.52 4.24 9.79
C VAL A 93 -7.21 3.16 10.61
N PHE A 94 -6.78 2.96 11.86
CA PHE A 94 -7.30 1.90 12.72
C PHE A 94 -8.75 2.14 13.13
N PHE A 95 -9.10 3.40 13.41
CA PHE A 95 -10.48 3.78 13.65
C PHE A 95 -11.36 3.49 12.44
N CYS A 96 -10.92 3.89 11.24
CA CYS A 96 -11.67 3.64 10.00
C CYS A 96 -11.83 2.15 9.70
N THR A 97 -10.77 1.35 9.86
CA THR A 97 -10.84 -0.10 9.60
C THR A 97 -11.72 -0.80 10.63
N TYR A 98 -11.59 -0.47 11.92
CA TYR A 98 -12.49 -0.99 12.95
C TYR A 98 -13.95 -0.64 12.65
N GLN A 99 -14.25 0.63 12.37
CA GLN A 99 -15.61 1.08 12.07
C GLN A 99 -16.19 0.35 10.85
N THR A 100 -15.39 0.14 9.81
CA THR A 100 -15.80 -0.58 8.60
C THR A 100 -16.13 -2.05 8.92
N GLY A 101 -15.31 -2.72 9.72
CA GLY A 101 -15.55 -4.12 10.07
C GLY A 101 -16.64 -4.31 11.11
N ALA A 102 -16.78 -3.39 12.06
CA ALA A 102 -17.90 -3.37 13.00
C ALA A 102 -19.23 -3.18 12.27
N TRP A 103 -19.27 -2.29 11.29
CA TRP A 103 -20.42 -2.12 10.41
C TRP A 103 -20.71 -3.38 9.59
N LEU A 104 -19.69 -4.03 9.04
CA LEU A 104 -19.85 -5.23 8.22
C LEU A 104 -20.32 -6.46 9.02
N MET A 105 -19.98 -6.54 10.30
CA MET A 105 -20.39 -7.63 11.19
C MET A 105 -21.59 -7.29 12.07
N ASP A 106 -22.22 -6.13 11.85
CA ASP A 106 -23.35 -5.63 12.64
C ASP A 106 -23.07 -5.65 14.15
N VAL A 107 -21.85 -5.25 14.54
CA VAL A 107 -21.44 -5.23 15.95
C VAL A 107 -22.13 -4.03 16.63
N PRO A 108 -22.88 -4.25 17.72
CA PRO A 108 -23.55 -3.15 18.42
C PRO A 108 -22.54 -2.14 18.95
N THR A 109 -22.90 -0.85 18.89
CA THR A 109 -22.10 0.24 19.46
C THR A 109 -21.91 0.00 20.95
N ARG A 110 -20.66 -0.22 21.38
CA ARG A 110 -20.34 -0.48 22.78
C ARG A 110 -20.21 0.83 23.55
N HIS A 111 -20.85 0.87 24.71
CA HIS A 111 -20.68 1.96 25.65
C HIS A 111 -19.37 1.74 26.42
N LEU A 112 -18.64 2.83 26.70
CA LEU A 112 -17.54 2.75 27.65
C LEU A 112 -18.11 2.38 29.02
N PRO A 113 -17.56 1.38 29.72
CA PRO A 113 -17.95 1.07 31.08
C PRO A 113 -17.54 2.22 32.00
N ASP A 114 -18.28 2.37 33.09
CA ASP A 114 -17.98 3.37 34.12
C ASP A 114 -16.66 3.04 34.86
N GLU A 115 -16.25 1.77 34.87
CA GLU A 115 -14.98 1.31 35.45
C GLU A 115 -14.16 0.47 34.46
N LEU A 116 -12.92 0.89 34.22
CA LEU A 116 -11.99 0.23 33.31
C LEU A 116 -11.27 -0.93 34.03
N THR A 117 -11.94 -2.08 34.19
CA THR A 117 -11.34 -3.27 34.82
C THR A 117 -10.48 -4.07 33.83
N TRP A 118 -9.47 -4.78 34.33
CA TRP A 118 -8.61 -5.64 33.50
C TRP A 118 -9.39 -6.75 32.80
N GLU A 119 -10.41 -7.29 33.46
CA GLU A 119 -11.33 -8.29 32.90
C GLU A 119 -12.11 -7.72 31.70
N TRP A 120 -12.65 -6.50 31.83
CA TRP A 120 -13.32 -5.83 30.72
C TRP A 120 -12.37 -5.58 29.54
N ILE A 121 -11.14 -5.10 29.81
CA ILE A 121 -10.14 -4.86 28.76
C ILE A 121 -9.81 -6.13 27.98
N SER A 122 -9.60 -7.25 28.68
CA SER A 122 -9.27 -8.53 28.04
C SER A 122 -10.45 -9.12 27.24
N GLY A 123 -11.67 -9.00 27.77
CA GLY A 123 -12.90 -9.38 27.07
C GLY A 123 -13.14 -8.55 25.80
N GLU A 124 -12.93 -7.23 25.88
CA GLU A 124 -13.03 -6.34 24.73
C GLU A 124 -11.94 -6.63 23.70
N LEU A 125 -10.67 -6.75 24.09
CA LEU A 125 -9.59 -7.08 23.14
C LEU A 125 -9.88 -8.36 22.36
N SER A 126 -10.46 -9.37 23.01
CA SER A 126 -10.82 -10.66 22.39
C SER A 126 -11.95 -10.55 21.36
N THR A 127 -12.68 -9.44 21.33
CA THR A 127 -13.79 -9.21 20.41
C THR A 127 -13.53 -8.06 19.43
N LEU A 128 -12.58 -7.16 19.73
CA LEU A 128 -12.18 -6.06 18.86
C LEU A 128 -11.30 -6.49 17.67
N TRP A 129 -10.52 -7.57 17.82
CA TRP A 129 -9.59 -7.99 16.76
C TRP A 129 -10.30 -8.50 15.49
N GLN A 130 -11.49 -9.11 15.62
CA GLN A 130 -12.28 -9.62 14.49
C GLN A 130 -12.79 -8.51 13.56
N PRO A 131 -13.56 -7.50 14.03
CA PRO A 131 -14.01 -6.40 13.18
C PRO A 131 -12.81 -5.63 12.64
N PHE A 132 -11.78 -5.45 13.46
CA PHE A 132 -10.58 -4.76 13.06
C PHE A 132 -9.87 -5.46 11.88
N LEU A 133 -9.62 -6.76 11.98
CA LEU A 133 -8.96 -7.54 10.92
C LEU A 133 -9.82 -7.57 9.66
N LEU A 134 -11.12 -7.82 9.79
CA LEU A 134 -12.04 -7.86 8.66
C LEU A 134 -12.08 -6.51 7.94
N GLY A 135 -12.28 -5.44 8.69
CA GLY A 135 -12.32 -4.09 8.14
C GLY A 135 -10.99 -3.67 7.52
N SER A 136 -9.86 -4.07 8.09
CA SER A 136 -8.54 -3.88 7.49
C SER A 136 -8.39 -4.58 6.15
N VAL A 137 -8.79 -5.86 6.04
CA VAL A 137 -8.73 -6.61 4.78
C VAL A 137 -9.65 -5.99 3.73
N VAL A 138 -10.89 -5.69 4.08
CA VAL A 138 -11.89 -5.11 3.16
C VAL A 138 -11.45 -3.73 2.69
N THR A 139 -11.10 -2.84 3.62
CA THR A 139 -10.65 -1.47 3.29
C THR A 139 -9.37 -1.51 2.46
N GLY A 140 -8.41 -2.36 2.84
CA GLY A 140 -7.17 -2.54 2.08
C GLY A 140 -7.41 -3.04 0.66
N LEU A 141 -8.34 -3.98 0.46
CA LEU A 141 -8.70 -4.49 -0.87
C LEU A 141 -9.37 -3.40 -1.72
N VAL A 142 -10.34 -2.69 -1.14
CA VAL A 142 -11.08 -1.62 -1.83
C VAL A 142 -10.12 -0.49 -2.21
N LEU A 143 -9.34 0.02 -1.27
CA LEU A 143 -8.37 1.08 -1.54
C LEU A 143 -7.26 0.61 -2.47
N GLY A 144 -6.78 -0.63 -2.36
CA GLY A 144 -5.81 -1.20 -3.28
C GLY A 144 -6.33 -1.28 -4.72
N ALA A 145 -7.56 -1.75 -4.91
CA ALA A 145 -8.21 -1.79 -6.22
C ALA A 145 -8.42 -0.37 -6.78
N LEU A 146 -8.88 0.57 -5.95
CA LEU A 146 -9.01 1.98 -6.32
C LEU A 146 -7.65 2.58 -6.72
N ALA A 147 -6.58 2.32 -5.97
CA ALA A 147 -5.24 2.81 -6.27
C ALA A 147 -4.72 2.27 -7.62
N TYR A 148 -5.00 1.00 -7.95
CA TYR A 148 -4.70 0.43 -9.26
C TYR A 148 -5.41 1.21 -10.38
N CYS A 149 -6.73 1.37 -10.25
CA CYS A 149 -7.58 2.04 -11.24
C CYS A 149 -7.16 3.50 -11.43
N LEU A 150 -6.97 4.25 -10.34
CA LEU A 150 -6.52 5.64 -10.34
C LEU A 150 -5.16 5.78 -11.01
N THR A 151 -4.21 4.89 -10.73
CA THR A 151 -2.88 4.89 -11.36
C THR A 151 -2.99 4.70 -12.88
N MET A 152 -3.84 3.76 -13.32
CA MET A 152 -4.07 3.52 -14.75
C MET A 152 -4.77 4.71 -15.44
N MET A 153 -5.79 5.29 -14.80
CA MET A 153 -6.50 6.46 -15.30
C MET A 153 -5.57 7.68 -15.40
N TYR A 154 -4.78 7.93 -14.36
CA TYR A 154 -3.78 8.99 -14.34
C TYR A 154 -2.79 8.83 -15.50
N TRP A 155 -2.31 7.61 -15.73
CA TRP A 155 -1.40 7.34 -16.85
C TRP A 155 -2.04 7.62 -18.22
N ARG A 156 -3.29 7.15 -18.43
CA ARG A 156 -4.03 7.41 -19.68
C ARG A 156 -4.20 8.91 -19.94
N TRP A 157 -4.64 9.64 -18.91
CA TRP A 157 -4.80 11.10 -18.98
C TRP A 157 -3.47 11.81 -19.28
N TRP A 158 -2.40 11.42 -18.58
CA TRP A 158 -1.07 12.01 -18.73
C TRP A 158 -0.50 11.79 -20.14
N VAL A 159 -0.63 10.57 -20.70
CA VAL A 159 -0.19 10.27 -22.08
C VAL A 159 -0.99 11.08 -23.11
N GLY A 160 -2.31 11.14 -22.98
CA GLY A 160 -3.16 11.93 -23.87
C GLY A 160 -2.79 13.42 -23.84
N ARG A 161 -2.52 13.97 -22.66
CA ARG A 161 -2.07 15.36 -22.49
C ARG A 161 -0.70 15.61 -23.12
N GLN A 162 0.24 14.67 -22.99
CA GLN A 162 1.56 14.75 -23.63
C GLN A 162 1.47 14.69 -25.15
N TRP A 163 0.59 13.87 -25.72
CA TRP A 163 0.37 13.81 -27.16
C TRP A 163 -0.23 15.11 -27.71
N LYS A 164 -1.23 15.68 -27.01
CA LYS A 164 -1.79 17.00 -27.37
C LYS A 164 -0.73 18.10 -27.32
N ARG A 165 0.14 18.12 -26.30
CA ARG A 165 1.27 19.06 -26.20
C ARG A 165 2.27 18.91 -27.36
N ARG A 166 2.59 17.68 -27.75
CA ARG A 166 3.48 17.41 -28.90
C ARG A 166 2.90 17.86 -30.24
N LYS A 167 1.58 17.71 -30.45
CA LYS A 167 0.91 18.22 -31.65
C LYS A 167 0.95 19.76 -31.70
N LYS A 168 0.70 20.42 -30.56
CA LYS A 168 0.75 21.90 -30.48
C LYS A 168 2.16 22.45 -30.78
N ASN A 169 3.22 21.80 -30.31
CA ASN A 169 4.61 22.19 -30.59
C ASN A 169 5.09 21.84 -32.02
N ARG A 170 4.31 21.13 -32.83
CA ARG A 170 4.62 20.86 -34.25
C ARG A 170 3.87 21.79 -35.21
N MET A 171 2.89 22.55 -34.71
CA MET A 171 2.06 23.49 -35.47
C MET A 171 2.39 24.96 -35.16
N SER A 172 3.38 25.19 -34.29
CA SER A 172 4.04 26.46 -34.01
C SER A 172 5.47 26.36 -34.50
#